data_AF-A0A4Q5EDP1-F1
#
_entry.id   AF-A0A4Q5EDP1-F1
#
_cell.length_a   1.000
_cell.length_b   1.000
_cell.length_c   1.000
_cell.angle_alpha   90.00
_cell.angle_beta   90.00
_cell.angle_gamma   90.00
#
_symmetry.space_group_name_H-M   'P 1'
#
loop_
_entity.id
_entity.type
_entity.pdbx_description
1 polymer ?
#
loop_
_entity_poly.entity_id
_entity_poly.type
_entity_poly.pdbx_seq_one_letter_code
_entity_poly.pdbx_strand_id
1 'polypeptide(L)'
;MKVQCGKYELLDSIFVTQVEGKPIDITLEDPSDKDLYISFAFETNKDEKEGLLKFNIESGVKLQIKLINFIGSFGGGNSEAIFIGNFRKKQLFLNYRVFDLLGCENKSLLINFYLLEMEEQNGK
;
A
#
# COMPACT_ATOMS: atom_id res chain seq x y z
N MET A 1 7.36 -16.37 11.65
CA MET A 1 6.04 -16.98 11.35
C MET A 1 5.72 -16.68 9.89
N LYS A 2 5.06 -17.57 9.16
CA LYS A 2 4.58 -17.32 7.78
C LYS A 2 3.07 -17.45 7.76
N VAL A 3 2.40 -16.54 7.05
CA VAL A 3 0.93 -16.53 6.91
C VAL A 3 0.59 -16.63 5.42
N GLN A 4 -0.28 -17.57 5.08
CA GLN A 4 -0.70 -17.84 3.70
C GLN A 4 -2.18 -17.45 3.52
N CYS A 5 -2.46 -16.67 2.48
CA CYS A 5 -3.79 -16.22 2.09
C CYS A 5 -4.09 -16.70 0.66
N GLY A 6 -4.56 -17.95 0.53
CA GLY A 6 -4.74 -18.58 -0.78
C GLY A 6 -3.40 -18.74 -1.51
N LYS A 7 -3.26 -18.15 -2.69
CA LYS A 7 -1.99 -18.16 -3.45
C LYS A 7 -0.95 -17.13 -2.97
N TYR A 8 -1.34 -16.20 -2.11
CA TYR A 8 -0.48 -15.13 -1.63
C TYR A 8 0.18 -15.46 -0.29
N GLU A 9 1.47 -15.17 -0.15
CA GLU A 9 2.18 -15.11 1.14
C GLU A 9 1.99 -13.69 1.72
N LEU A 10 1.52 -13.57 2.95
CA LEU A 10 1.50 -12.27 3.64
C LEU A 10 2.93 -11.93 4.07
N LEU A 11 3.46 -10.84 3.53
CA LEU A 11 4.77 -10.30 3.89
C LEU A 11 4.68 -9.52 5.21
N ASP A 12 3.74 -8.57 5.28
CA ASP A 12 3.54 -7.73 6.47
C ASP A 12 2.10 -7.22 6.53
N SER A 13 1.62 -6.95 7.75
CA SER A 13 0.32 -6.37 8.06
C SER A 13 0.48 -5.28 9.11
N ILE A 14 0.20 -4.03 8.71
CA ILE A 14 0.50 -2.84 9.48
C ILE A 14 -0.80 -2.07 9.70
N PHE A 15 -1.11 -1.73 10.95
CA PHE A 15 -2.15 -0.76 11.28
C PHE A 15 -1.50 0.45 11.94
N VAL A 16 -1.61 1.61 11.31
CA VAL A 16 -0.89 2.82 11.70
C VAL A 16 -1.77 4.05 11.52
N THR A 17 -1.63 5.01 12.44
CA THR A 17 -2.33 6.30 12.38
C THR A 17 -1.34 7.39 12.04
N GLN A 18 -1.70 8.29 11.13
CA GLN A 18 -0.91 9.48 10.83
C GLN A 18 -0.69 10.30 12.11
N VAL A 19 0.47 10.97 12.16
CA VAL A 19 0.80 11.95 13.17
C VAL A 19 1.01 13.28 12.45
N GLU A 20 0.38 14.35 12.96
CA GLU A 20 0.48 15.72 12.41
C GLU A 20 0.14 15.84 10.90
N GLY A 21 -0.77 15.01 10.40
CA GLY A 21 -1.17 14.98 8.99
C GLY A 21 -0.06 14.60 8.03
N LYS A 22 1.10 14.12 8.52
CA LYS A 22 2.24 13.77 7.69
C LYS A 22 2.00 12.45 6.94
N PRO A 23 2.65 12.24 5.79
CA PRO A 23 2.64 10.95 5.11
C PRO A 23 3.09 9.81 6.03
N ILE A 24 2.62 8.60 5.75
CA ILE A 24 3.10 7.38 6.40
C ILE A 24 4.17 6.79 5.50
N ASP A 25 5.42 6.83 5.96
CA ASP A 25 6.56 6.27 5.26
C ASP A 25 6.89 4.87 5.81
N ILE A 26 6.99 3.88 4.93
CA ILE A 26 7.27 2.48 5.23
C ILE A 26 8.50 2.05 4.45
N THR A 27 9.38 1.31 5.12
CA THR A 27 10.52 0.65 4.48
C THR A 27 10.31 -0.85 4.55
N LEU A 28 10.23 -1.50 3.40
CA LEU A 28 10.30 -2.95 3.29
C LEU A 28 11.78 -3.33 3.11
N GLU A 29 12.39 -3.81 4.20
CA GLU A 29 13.80 -4.16 4.22
C GLU A 29 14.08 -5.42 3.38
N ASP A 30 15.13 -5.42 2.57
CA ASP A 30 15.62 -6.62 1.87
C ASP A 30 17.08 -6.91 2.23
N PRO A 31 17.35 -7.88 3.12
CA PRO A 31 18.73 -8.21 3.50
C PRO A 31 19.61 -8.69 2.34
N SER A 32 19.02 -9.09 1.21
CA SER A 32 19.72 -9.64 0.05
C SER A 32 19.84 -8.66 -1.12
N ASP A 33 19.15 -7.52 -1.08
CA ASP A 33 19.14 -6.52 -2.17
C ASP A 33 18.88 -5.12 -1.58
N LYS A 34 18.19 -4.23 -2.31
CA LYS A 34 17.83 -2.89 -1.87
C LYS A 34 16.45 -2.86 -1.19
N ASP A 35 16.37 -2.10 -0.12
CA ASP A 35 15.11 -1.79 0.54
C ASP A 35 14.15 -1.06 -0.40
N LEU A 36 12.86 -1.34 -0.25
CA LEU A 36 11.80 -0.64 -0.96
C LEU A 36 11.15 0.40 -0.03
N TYR A 37 11.15 1.66 -0.46
CA TYR A 37 10.58 2.79 0.26
C TYR A 37 9.19 3.12 -0.29
N ILE A 38 8.18 3.13 0.58
CA ILE A 38 6.79 3.39 0.20
C ILE A 38 6.24 4.54 1.05
N SER A 39 5.75 5.59 0.41
CA SER A 39 5.16 6.75 1.09
C SER A 39 3.67 6.85 0.79
N PHE A 40 2.83 6.80 1.83
CA PHE A 40 1.38 6.98 1.72
C PHE A 40 1.01 8.41 2.09
N ALA A 41 0.60 9.19 1.10
CA ALA A 41 0.15 10.56 1.28
C ALA A 41 -1.37 10.67 1.14
N PHE A 42 -2.00 11.49 1.98
CA PHE A 42 -3.43 11.72 1.97
C PHE A 42 -3.71 13.14 1.49
N GLU A 43 -4.57 13.28 0.49
CA GLU A 43 -4.85 14.55 -0.16
C GLU A 43 -6.36 14.74 -0.32
N THR A 44 -6.77 16.00 -0.39
CA THR A 44 -8.13 16.37 -0.79
C THR A 44 -8.06 17.11 -2.11
N ASN A 45 -8.86 16.70 -3.09
CA ASN A 45 -8.99 17.37 -4.37
C ASN A 45 -10.48 17.68 -4.64
N LYS A 46 -10.82 18.97 -4.75
CA LYS A 46 -12.21 19.41 -4.97
C LYS A 46 -12.77 19.03 -6.35
N ASP A 47 -11.89 18.77 -7.32
CA ASP A 47 -12.30 18.39 -8.68
C ASP A 47 -12.65 16.90 -8.77
N GLU A 48 -12.19 16.09 -7.81
CA GLU A 48 -12.48 14.67 -7.73
C GLU A 48 -13.71 14.45 -6.84
N LYS A 49 -14.71 13.72 -7.34
CA LYS A 49 -15.94 13.46 -6.57
C LYS A 49 -15.85 12.22 -5.68
N GLU A 50 -14.94 11.31 -6.01
CA GLU A 50 -14.79 10.00 -5.38
C GLU A 50 -13.38 9.83 -4.81
N GLY A 51 -13.23 8.81 -3.95
CA GLY A 51 -11.94 8.41 -3.44
C GLY A 51 -11.08 7.79 -4.54
N LEU A 52 -9.83 8.24 -4.69
CA LEU A 52 -8.95 7.81 -5.78
C LEU A 52 -7.55 7.46 -5.25
N LEU A 53 -6.99 6.36 -5.76
CA LEU A 53 -5.62 5.95 -5.52
C LEU A 53 -4.75 6.31 -6.73
N LYS A 54 -3.64 7.03 -6.52
CA LYS A 54 -2.64 7.29 -7.56
C LYS A 54 -1.27 6.77 -7.14
N PHE A 55 -0.62 6.06 -8.06
CA PHE A 55 0.74 5.57 -7.91
C PHE A 55 1.70 6.52 -8.64
N ASN A 56 2.80 6.86 -7.98
CA ASN A 56 3.89 7.62 -8.58
C ASN A 56 5.21 6.91 -8.26
N ILE A 57 5.86 6.37 -9.29
CA ILE A 57 7.16 5.72 -9.16
C ILE A 57 8.22 6.82 -9.21
N GLU A 58 8.76 7.20 -8.05
CA GLU A 58 9.80 8.22 -7.98
C GLU A 58 11.16 7.67 -8.41
N SER A 59 11.42 6.38 -8.12
CA SER A 59 12.59 5.65 -8.61
C SER A 59 12.31 4.13 -8.54
N GLY A 60 13.22 3.30 -9.04
CA GLY A 60 13.09 1.84 -8.96
C GLY A 60 12.96 1.25 -7.55
N VAL A 61 13.28 2.03 -6.50
CA VAL A 61 13.18 1.62 -5.08
C VAL A 61 12.28 2.53 -4.26
N LYS A 62 11.61 3.51 -4.87
CA LYS A 62 10.77 4.47 -4.15
C LYS A 62 9.43 4.66 -4.84
N LEU A 63 8.36 4.30 -4.13
CA LEU A 63 6.99 4.40 -4.58
C LEU A 63 6.23 5.38 -3.69
N GLN A 64 5.60 6.37 -4.29
CA GLN A 64 4.61 7.20 -3.62
C GLN A 64 3.20 6.74 -3.99
N ILE A 65 2.35 6.63 -2.98
CA ILE A 65 0.94 6.26 -3.10
C ILE A 65 0.11 7.41 -2.53
N LYS A 66 -0.68 8.06 -3.38
CA LYS A 66 -1.58 9.14 -2.99
C LYS A 66 -3.00 8.61 -2.85
N LEU A 67 -3.58 8.82 -1.67
CA LEU A 67 -4.97 8.54 -1.36
C LEU A 67 -5.74 9.86 -1.36
N ILE A 68 -6.53 10.09 -2.40
CA ILE A 68 -7.26 11.35 -2.64
C ILE A 68 -8.72 11.16 -2.19
N ASN A 69 -9.25 12.10 -1.42
CA ASN A 69 -10.66 12.17 -1.01
C ASN A 69 -11.18 10.95 -0.21
N PHE A 70 -10.34 10.33 0.61
CA PHE A 70 -10.77 9.32 1.59
C PHE A 70 -11.32 10.01 2.85
N ILE A 71 -12.47 10.67 2.72
CA ILE A 71 -13.13 11.46 3.77
C ILE A 71 -14.50 10.84 4.09
N GLY A 72 -14.89 10.81 5.36
CA GLY A 72 -16.20 10.37 5.83
C GLY A 72 -16.47 8.86 5.69
N SER A 73 -15.45 8.07 5.33
CA SER A 73 -15.58 6.62 5.14
C SER A 73 -15.08 5.84 6.35
N PHE A 74 -15.95 5.00 6.92
CA PHE A 74 -15.58 3.96 7.88
C PHE A 74 -14.97 2.76 7.13
N GLY A 75 -13.84 2.95 6.42
CA GLY A 75 -13.11 1.84 5.79
C GLY A 75 -13.01 1.85 4.27
N GLY A 76 -12.83 3.03 3.64
CA GLY A 76 -12.54 3.09 2.20
C GLY A 76 -11.25 2.35 1.84
N GLY A 77 -11.20 1.65 0.72
CA GLY A 77 -9.99 0.93 0.29
C GLY A 77 -10.25 -0.06 -0.83
N ASN A 78 -9.28 -0.91 -1.13
CA ASN A 78 -9.43 -1.90 -2.21
C ASN A 78 -9.97 -3.24 -1.71
N SER A 79 -10.81 -3.86 -2.53
CA SER A 79 -11.32 -5.23 -2.28
C SER A 79 -10.38 -6.31 -2.83
N GLU A 80 -9.66 -6.02 -3.92
CA GLU A 80 -8.69 -6.92 -4.53
C GLU A 80 -7.28 -6.38 -4.37
N ALA A 81 -6.31 -7.25 -4.09
CA ALA A 81 -4.91 -6.86 -3.94
C ALA A 81 -4.36 -6.26 -5.24
N ILE A 82 -3.70 -5.11 -5.14
CA ILE A 82 -3.19 -4.35 -6.29
C ILE A 82 -1.71 -4.67 -6.48
N PHE A 83 -1.30 -5.03 -7.69
CA PHE A 83 0.12 -5.18 -8.02
C PHE A 83 0.84 -3.82 -7.94
N ILE A 84 1.90 -3.74 -7.15
CA ILE A 84 2.66 -2.48 -6.94
C ILE A 84 4.13 -2.59 -7.34
N GLY A 85 4.58 -3.75 -7.80
CA GLY A 85 5.95 -3.98 -8.26
C GLY A 85 6.45 -5.37 -7.95
N ASN A 86 7.76 -5.57 -8.02
CA ASN A 86 8.42 -6.82 -7.67
C ASN A 86 9.29 -6.61 -6.43
N PHE A 87 9.37 -7.61 -5.56
CA PHE A 87 10.19 -7.58 -4.34
C PHE A 87 10.66 -9.00 -4.03
N ARG A 88 11.95 -9.19 -3.70
CA ARG A 88 12.55 -10.51 -3.42
C ARG A 88 12.25 -11.57 -4.50
N LYS A 89 12.33 -11.18 -5.78
CA LYS A 89 12.00 -12.02 -6.97
C LYS A 89 10.56 -12.54 -7.03
N LYS A 90 9.65 -11.99 -6.22
CA LYS A 90 8.21 -12.26 -6.24
C LYS A 90 7.46 -11.01 -6.66
N GLN A 91 6.21 -11.18 -7.08
CA GLN A 91 5.31 -10.05 -7.32
C GLN A 91 4.82 -9.50 -5.98
N LEU A 92 4.93 -8.19 -5.77
CA LEU A 92 4.48 -7.48 -4.57
C LEU A 92 3.09 -6.89 -4.83
N PHE A 93 2.17 -7.21 -3.93
CA PHE A 93 0.80 -6.73 -3.96
C PHE A 93 0.45 -5.98 -2.68
N LEU A 94 -0.48 -5.04 -2.81
CA LEU A 94 -0.96 -4.17 -1.74
C LEU A 94 -2.47 -4.35 -1.54
N ASN A 95 -2.87 -4.52 -0.29
CA ASN A 95 -4.23 -4.25 0.17
C ASN A 95 -4.21 -3.19 1.25
N TYR A 96 -5.19 -2.29 1.25
CA TYR A 96 -5.29 -1.23 2.24
C TYR A 96 -6.75 -0.92 2.61
N ARG A 97 -6.93 -0.41 3.83
CA ARG A 97 -8.16 0.23 4.30
C ARG A 97 -7.82 1.52 5.04
N VAL A 98 -8.48 2.61 4.64
CA VAL A 98 -8.40 3.92 5.27
C VAL A 98 -9.58 4.07 6.21
N PHE A 99 -9.28 4.48 7.43
CA PHE A 99 -10.26 4.85 8.43
C PHE A 99 -10.13 6.35 8.68
N ASP A 100 -11.19 7.08 8.34
CA ASP A 100 -11.26 8.50 8.66
C ASP A 100 -11.62 8.69 10.14
N LEU A 101 -10.80 9.45 10.86
CA LEU A 101 -11.01 9.72 12.27
C LEU A 101 -11.81 11.01 12.42
N LEU A 102 -13.08 10.89 12.81
CA LEU A 102 -13.98 12.04 12.94
C LEU A 102 -13.37 13.13 13.84
N GLY A 103 -13.32 14.36 13.33
CA GLY A 103 -12.78 15.53 14.05
C GLY A 103 -11.25 15.60 14.09
N CYS A 104 -10.54 14.76 13.33
CA CYS A 104 -9.09 14.78 13.23
C CYS A 104 -8.64 14.86 11.75
N GLU A 105 -7.55 15.57 11.48
CA GLU A 105 -6.95 15.58 10.14
C GLU A 105 -6.30 14.22 9.79
N ASN A 106 -5.79 13.52 10.82
CA ASN A 106 -5.10 12.24 10.67
C ASN A 106 -6.03 11.13 10.19
N LYS A 107 -5.47 10.24 9.37
CA LYS A 107 -6.10 8.99 8.94
C LYS A 107 -5.42 7.81 9.59
N SER A 108 -6.18 6.74 9.84
CA SER A 108 -5.58 5.43 10.13
C SER A 108 -5.60 4.58 8.87
N LEU A 109 -4.54 3.80 8.68
CA LEU A 109 -4.32 2.97 7.51
C LEU A 109 -4.00 1.55 7.98
N LEU A 110 -4.85 0.60 7.59
CA LEU A 110 -4.50 -0.81 7.57
C LEU A 110 -3.86 -1.12 6.22
N ILE A 111 -2.72 -1.80 6.24
CA ILE A 111 -1.92 -2.14 5.05
C ILE A 111 -1.56 -3.60 5.15
N ASN A 112 -1.74 -4.33 4.06
CA ASN A 112 -1.22 -5.68 3.92
C ASN A 112 -0.38 -5.73 2.64
N PHE A 113 0.87 -6.16 2.80
CA PHE A 113 1.75 -6.49 1.70
C PHE A 113 1.74 -7.98 1.47
N TYR A 114 1.54 -8.39 0.23
CA TYR A 114 1.50 -9.78 -0.17
C TYR A 114 2.55 -10.07 -1.23
N LEU A 115 3.12 -11.27 -1.18
CA LEU A 115 3.99 -11.80 -2.23
C LEU A 115 3.29 -12.92 -2.96
N LEU A 116 3.47 -12.96 -4.28
CA LEU A 116 3.04 -14.06 -5.13
C LEU A 116 4.24 -14.55 -5.94
N GLU A 117 4.44 -15.86 -6.01
CA GLU A 117 5.46 -16.45 -6.88
C GLU A 117 5.23 -16.03 -8.32
N MET A 118 6.30 -15.66 -9.03
CA MET A 118 6.21 -15.48 -10.47
C MET A 118 5.99 -16.85 -11.10
N GLU A 119 4.90 -17.03 -11.84
CA GLU A 119 4.76 -18.24 -12.66
C GLU A 119 5.92 -18.27 -13.65
N GLU A 120 6.69 -19.37 -13.65
CA GLU A 120 7.67 -19.62 -14.71
C GLU A 120 6.91 -19.54 -16.03
N GLN A 121 7.29 -18.60 -16.89
CA GLN A 121 6.87 -18.63 -18.28
C GLN A 121 7.50 -19.87 -18.89
N ASN A 122 6.81 -21.00 -18.81
CA ASN A 122 7.13 -22.19 -19.56
C ASN A 122 7.02 -21.79 -21.04
N GLY A 123 8.19 -21.47 -21.63
CA GLY A 123 8.33 -21.16 -23.04
C GLY A 123 7.67 -22.27 -23.84
N LYS A 124 6.66 -21.91 -24.62
CA LYS A 124 6.23 -22.69 -25.77
C LYS A 124 7.09 -22.31 -26.96
#